data_AF-A0A7Y5SGK0-F1
#
_entry.id   AF-A0A7Y5SGK0-F1
#
_cell.length_a   1.000
_cell.length_b   1.000
_cell.length_c   1.000
_cell.angle_alpha   90.00
_cell.angle_beta   90.00
_cell.angle_gamma   90.00
#
_symmetry.space_group_name_H-M   'P 1'
#
loop_
_entity.id
_entity.type
_entity.pdbx_description
1 polymer ?
#
loop_
_entity_poly.entity_id
_entity_poly.type
_entity_poly.pdbx_seq_one_letter_code
_entity_poly.pdbx_strand_id
1 'polypeptide(L)' 'MWADLQTRYGERVELVQVDRDSKEGRKFAEEHGIYYQPGFVVVDAAGNTTYAGLGPFDAKGVTGLVQGAAGE' A
#
# COMPACT_ATOMS: atom_id res chain seq x y z
N MET A 1 -8.02 -10.89 -6.27
CA MET A 1 -6.60 -10.62 -5.95
C MET A 1 -6.43 -9.92 -4.60
N TRP A 2 -6.96 -8.71 -4.40
CA TRP A 2 -6.85 -8.02 -3.10
C TRP A 2 -7.37 -8.86 -1.93
N ALA A 3 -8.55 -9.47 -2.09
CA ALA A 3 -9.12 -10.38 -1.11
C ALA A 3 -8.26 -11.63 -0.86
N ASP A 4 -7.53 -12.11 -1.87
CA ASP A 4 -6.64 -13.28 -1.75
C ASP A 4 -5.37 -12.91 -0.97
N LEU A 5 -4.77 -11.76 -1.26
CA LEU A 5 -3.64 -11.23 -0.51
C LEU A 5 -4.04 -10.94 0.95
N GLN A 6 -5.20 -10.32 1.18
CA GLN A 6 -5.71 -10.09 2.54
C GLN A 6 -6.00 -11.39 3.27
N THR A 7 -6.49 -12.44 2.58
CA THR A 7 -6.71 -13.76 3.19
C THR A 7 -5.39 -14.44 3.58
N ARG A 8 -4.35 -14.31 2.75
CA ARG A 8 -3.05 -14.98 2.97
C ARG A 8 -2.15 -14.24 3.95
N TYR A 9 -2.17 -12.91 3.90
CA TYR A 9 -1.24 -12.04 4.60
C TYR A 9 -1.90 -11.14 5.64
N GLY A 10 -3.23 -11.19 5.79
CA GLY A 10 -3.99 -10.29 6.65
C GLY A 10 -3.63 -10.33 8.14
N GLU A 11 -2.99 -11.40 8.61
CA GLU A 11 -2.44 -11.46 9.98
C GLU A 11 -1.17 -10.62 10.17
N ARG A 12 -0.50 -10.23 9.07
CA ARG A 12 0.79 -9.52 9.07
C ARG A 12 0.74 -8.18 8.35
N VAL A 13 -0.10 -8.06 7.33
CA VAL A 13 -0.22 -6.89 6.45
C VAL A 13 -1.69 -6.52 6.31
N GLU A 14 -2.00 -5.26 6.58
CA GLU A 14 -3.32 -4.69 6.30
C GLU A 14 -3.31 -3.99 4.94
N LEU A 15 -4.20 -4.40 4.04
CA LEU A 15 -4.37 -3.76 2.74
C LEU A 15 -5.46 -2.69 2.81
N VAL A 16 -5.05 -1.43 2.75
CA VAL A 16 -5.96 -0.28 2.75
C VAL A 16 -6.04 0.33 1.36
N GLN A 17 -7.25 0.48 0.84
CA GLN A 17 -7.49 1.26 -0.36
C GLN A 17 -7.81 2.71 0.03
N VAL A 18 -7.03 3.66 -0.47
CA VAL A 18 -7.20 5.08 -0.19
C VAL A 18 -7.75 5.78 -1.42
N ASP A 19 -8.92 6.42 -1.27
CA ASP A 19 -9.48 7.31 -2.27
C ASP A 19 -8.82 8.69 -2.16
N ARG A 20 -7.93 9.05 -3.10
CA ARG A 20 -7.22 10.34 -3.07
C ARG A 20 -8.15 11.53 -3.31
N ASP A 21 -9.34 11.33 -3.88
CA ASP A 21 -10.25 12.44 -4.13
C ASP A 21 -11.01 12.86 -2.85
N SER A 22 -11.11 11.97 -1.87
CA SER A 22 -11.56 12.28 -0.51
C SER A 22 -10.58 13.19 0.23
N LYS A 23 -11.11 14.02 1.15
CA LYS A 23 -10.30 14.91 1.98
C LYS A 23 -9.28 14.12 2.81
N GLU A 24 -9.71 13.01 3.40
CA GLU A 24 -8.85 12.12 4.19
C GLU A 24 -7.75 11.48 3.34
N GLY A 25 -8.07 11.01 2.13
CA GLY A 25 -7.08 10.41 1.25
C GLY A 25 -6.07 11.40 0.69
N ARG A 26 -6.46 12.67 0.47
CA ARG A 26 -5.49 13.75 0.15
C ARG A 26 -4.51 13.95 1.29
N LYS A 27 -5.02 14.08 2.52
CA LYS A 27 -4.19 14.25 3.72
C LYS A 27 -3.21 13.09 3.89
N PHE A 28 -3.69 11.86 3.77
CA PHE A 28 -2.84 10.66 3.83
C PHE A 28 -1.77 10.67 2.72
N ALA A 29 -2.15 10.99 1.49
CA ALA A 29 -1.22 11.07 0.38
C ALA A 29 -0.14 12.15 0.60
N GLU A 30 -0.51 13.31 1.15
CA GLU A 30 0.44 14.38 1.51
C GLU A 30 1.39 13.96 2.64
N GLU A 31 0.87 13.34 3.71
CA GLU A 31 1.65 12.85 4.85
C GLU A 31 2.71 11.81 4.43
N HIS A 32 2.37 10.96 3.48
CA HIS A 32 3.25 9.89 2.99
C HIS A 32 3.98 10.23 1.67
N GLY A 33 3.87 11.47 1.18
CA GLY A 33 4.56 11.93 -0.03
C GLY A 33 4.12 11.29 -1.35
N ILE A 34 2.86 10.83 -1.43
CA ILE A 34 2.27 10.19 -2.60
C ILE A 34 1.62 11.24 -3.51
N TYR A 35 2.39 11.78 -4.46
CA TYR A 35 1.92 12.87 -5.31
C TYR A 35 1.34 12.44 -6.66
N TYR A 36 1.47 11.16 -7.05
CA TYR A 36 1.08 10.66 -8.38
C TYR A 36 0.07 9.51 -8.28
N GLN A 37 -0.77 9.36 -9.31
CA GLN A 37 -1.80 8.32 -9.39
C GLN A 37 -1.64 7.45 -10.65
N PRO A 38 -1.93 6.14 -10.56
CA PRO A 38 -2.05 5.36 -9.31
C PRO A 38 -0.68 5.21 -8.61
N GLY A 39 -0.71 5.04 -7.29
CA GLY A 39 0.49 4.91 -6.44
C GLY A 39 0.18 4.09 -5.20
N PHE A 40 1.22 3.66 -4.49
CA PHE A 40 1.11 2.82 -3.30
C PHE A 40 2.24 3.15 -2.33
N VAL A 41 2.02 2.78 -1.08
CA VAL A 41 2.95 2.95 0.02
C VAL A 41 2.94 1.70 0.88
N VAL A 42 4.11 1.30 1.37
CA VAL A 42 4.25 0.34 2.45
C VAL A 42 4.63 1.12 3.69
N VAL A 43 3.85 0.92 4.74
CA VAL A 43 4.02 1.57 6.03
C VAL A 43 4.34 0.49 7.05
N ASP A 44 5.37 0.72 7.88
CA ASP A 44 5.68 -0.19 8.99
C ASP A 44 4.67 -0.05 10.15
N ALA A 45 4.78 -0.94 11.14
CA ALA A 45 3.91 -0.92 12.32
C ALA A 45 4.06 0.35 13.18
N ALA A 46 5.12 1.14 13.00
CA ALA A 46 5.33 2.42 13.67
C ALA A 46 4.79 3.61 12.86
N GLY A 47 4.20 3.37 11.68
CA GLY A 47 3.64 4.41 10.82
C GLY A 47 4.64 5.04 9.85
N ASN A 48 5.88 4.54 9.75
CA ASN A 48 6.86 5.10 8.83
C ASN A 48 6.71 4.49 7.43
N THR A 49 6.81 5.33 6.41
CA THR A 49 6.90 4.87 5.02
C THR A 49 8.23 4.14 4.80
N THR A 50 8.17 2.83 4.54
CA THR A 50 9.35 2.02 4.21
C THR A 50 9.56 1.92 2.70
N TYR A 51 8.49 2.04 1.94
CA TYR A 51 8.53 2.02 0.48
C TYR A 51 7.40 2.86 -0.10
N ALA A 52 7.68 3.63 -1.16
CA ALA A 52 6.66 4.30 -1.97
C ALA A 52 7.01 4.15 -3.45
N GLY A 53 6.01 3.95 -4.29
CA GLY A 53 6.23 3.80 -5.72
C GLY A 53 5.07 4.28 -6.56
N LEU A 54 5.37 4.51 -7.84
CA LEU A 54 4.43 5.04 -8.83
C LEU A 54 3.96 3.95 -9.78
N GLY A 55 2.74 4.10 -10.26
CA GLY A 55 2.23 3.41 -11.44
C GLY A 55 1.15 2.37 -11.11
N PRO A 56 0.45 1.89 -12.14
CA PRO A 56 -0.39 0.72 -11.96
C PRO A 56 0.52 -0.49 -11.77
N PHE A 57 0.46 -1.11 -10.60
CA PHE A 57 1.14 -2.38 -10.37
C PHE A 57 0.31 -3.50 -10.95
N ASP A 58 0.94 -4.36 -11.75
CA ASP A 58 0.35 -5.65 -12.07
C ASP A 58 0.21 -6.50 -10.78
N ALA A 59 -0.70 -7.46 -10.84
CA ALA A 59 -0.93 -8.43 -9.78
C ALA A 59 0.33 -9.01 -9.13
N LYS A 60 1.32 -9.37 -9.95
CA LYS A 60 2.59 -9.92 -9.47
C LYS A 60 3.42 -8.89 -8.70
N GLY A 61 3.42 -7.64 -9.15
CA GLY A 61 4.15 -6.55 -8.49
C GLY A 61 3.58 -6.27 -7.11
N VAL A 62 2.25 -6.16 -7.00
CA VAL A 62 1.57 -6.00 -5.70
C VAL A 62 1.85 -7.18 -4.78
N THR A 63 1.79 -8.41 -5.29
CA THR A 63 2.05 -9.61 -4.50
C THR A 63 3.48 -9.60 -3.92
N GLY A 64 4.49 -9.28 -4.72
CA GLY A 64 5.88 -9.23 -4.24
C GLY A 64 6.12 -8.16 -3.18
N LEU A 65 5.42 -7.02 -3.26
CA LEU A 65 5.48 -5.97 -2.25
C LEU A 65 4.86 -6.43 -0.92
N VAL A 66 3.71 -7.10 -0.98
CA VAL A 66 3.04 -7.65 0.21
C VAL A 66 3.89 -8.75 0.84
N GLN A 67 4.50 -9.61 0.04
CA GLN A 67 5.45 -10.64 0.52
C GLN A 67 6.65 -10.02 1.23
N GLY A 68 7.28 -9.02 0.60
CA GLY A 68 8.40 -8.30 1.22
C GLY A 68 8.00 -7.59 2.51
N ALA A 69 6.81 -6.99 2.56
CA ALA A 69 6.27 -6.37 3.77
C ALA A 69 5.94 -7.40 4.87
N ALA A 70 5.51 -8.61 4.48
CA ALA A 70 5.25 -9.72 5.39
C ALA A 70 6.51 -10.45 5.86
N GLY A 71 7.68 -10.14 5.28
CA GLY A 71 8.98 -10.73 5.62
C GLY A 71 9.30 -12.05 4.91
N GLU A 72 8.78 -12.26 3.70
CA GLU A 72 9.03 -13.45 2.84
C GLU A 72 10.06 -13.20 1.73
#